data_AF-A0A9P0NTT8-F1
#
_entry.id   AF-A0A9P0NTT8-F1
#
_cell.length_a   1.000
_cell.length_b   1.000
_cell.length_c   1.000
_cell.angle_alpha   90.00
_cell.angle_beta   90.00
_cell.angle_gamma   90.00
#
_symmetry.space_group_name_H-M   'P 1'
#
loop_
_entity.id
_entity.type
_entity.pdbx_description
1 polymer ?
#
loop_
_entity_poly.entity_id
_entity_poly.type
_entity_poly.pdbx_seq_one_letter_code
_entity_poly.pdbx_strand_id
1 'polypeptide(L)'
;MVNQTNLYATQVLYDTNDIKKESRLHRWAPTDRKENIRFIGVVAYMGLVKMPSLEKYWSNDDLYKNVIIPKNMSRNRFQLLLRMWHFSDNESCLEGDRLHKVKPLAEKLLVEHFV
;
A
#
# COMPACT_ATOMS: atom_id res chain seq x y z
N MET A 1 -6.53 2.49 -8.54
CA MET A 1 -5.43 2.40 -7.55
C MET A 1 -5.08 3.78 -6.99
N VAL A 2 -4.40 4.70 -7.70
CA VAL A 2 -4.01 6.03 -7.15
C VAL A 2 -5.19 6.77 -6.51
N ASN A 3 -6.24 7.03 -7.29
CA ASN A 3 -7.42 7.77 -6.81
C ASN A 3 -8.08 7.08 -5.61
N GLN A 4 -8.27 5.77 -5.69
CA GLN A 4 -8.91 4.98 -4.64
C GLN A 4 -8.08 4.88 -3.36
N THR A 5 -6.75 4.81 -3.48
CA THR A 5 -5.84 4.85 -2.32
C THR A 5 -5.87 6.21 -1.62
N ASN A 6 -5.91 7.31 -2.39
CA ASN A 6 -6.01 8.65 -1.83
C ASN A 6 -7.39 8.91 -1.20
N LEU A 7 -8.47 8.50 -1.86
CA LEU A 7 -9.84 8.57 -1.34
C LEU A 7 -9.97 7.79 -0.03
N TYR A 8 -9.47 6.55 -0.01
CA TYR A 8 -9.51 5.72 1.19
C TYR A 8 -8.77 6.37 2.37
N ALA A 9 -7.59 6.93 2.12
CA ALA A 9 -6.85 7.61 3.17
C ALA A 9 -7.60 8.83 3.71
N THR A 10 -8.29 9.59 2.85
CA THR A 10 -9.20 10.65 3.27
C THR A 10 -10.30 10.09 4.17
N GLN A 11 -11.06 9.09 3.71
CA GLN A 11 -12.13 8.44 4.50
C GLN A 11 -11.62 7.98 5.87
N VAL A 12 -10.48 7.27 5.94
CA VAL A 12 -9.90 6.80 7.21
C VAL A 12 -9.53 7.96 8.14
N LEU A 13 -8.95 9.04 7.62
CA LEU A 13 -8.51 10.18 8.41
C LEU A 13 -9.69 11.03 8.92
N TYR A 14 -10.83 11.04 8.21
CA TYR A 14 -12.04 11.77 8.61
C TYR A 14 -12.98 10.95 9.50
N ASP A 15 -13.19 9.66 9.20
CA ASP A 15 -14.15 8.82 9.94
C ASP A 15 -13.64 8.40 11.32
N THR A 16 -12.32 8.31 11.49
CA THR A 16 -11.74 7.74 12.70
C THR A 16 -11.51 8.84 13.75
N ASN A 17 -12.54 9.15 14.54
CA ASN A 17 -12.42 10.02 15.73
C ASN A 17 -11.39 9.51 16.78
N ASP A 18 -10.94 8.26 16.65
CA ASP A 18 -10.00 7.57 17.56
C ASP A 18 -8.56 7.44 17.03
N ILE A 19 -8.16 8.21 16.02
CA ILE A 19 -6.73 8.24 15.66
C ILE A 19 -5.96 8.95 16.76
N LYS A 20 -5.18 8.17 17.53
CA LYS A 20 -4.23 8.69 18.51
C LYS A 20 -3.36 9.78 17.88
N LYS A 21 -3.12 10.88 18.61
CA LYS A 21 -2.33 12.04 18.14
C LYS A 21 -0.93 11.65 17.66
N GLU A 22 -0.35 10.59 18.24
CA GLU A 22 0.98 10.06 17.91
C GLU A 22 0.97 9.10 16.70
N SER A 23 -0.22 8.83 16.16
CA SER A 23 -0.39 7.92 15.03
C SER A 23 0.38 8.42 13.82
N ARG A 24 1.11 7.50 13.20
CA ARG A 24 1.82 7.76 11.95
C ARG A 24 0.88 8.10 10.79
N LEU A 25 -0.41 7.81 10.93
CA LEU A 25 -1.43 8.16 9.93
C LEU A 25 -1.48 9.67 9.65
N HIS A 26 -1.20 10.50 10.65
CA HIS A 26 -1.15 11.96 10.45
C HIS A 26 -0.02 12.41 9.51
N ARG A 27 0.95 11.53 9.20
CA ARG A 27 2.01 11.79 8.20
C ARG A 27 1.61 11.32 6.80
N TRP A 28 0.34 10.95 6.60
CA TRP A 28 -0.14 10.62 5.27
C TRP A 28 -0.01 11.82 4.33
N ALA A 29 0.51 11.54 3.14
CA ALA A 29 0.46 12.45 2.00
C ALA A 29 -0.11 11.67 0.81
N PRO A 30 -0.87 12.33 -0.09
CA PRO A 30 -1.40 11.68 -1.28
C PRO A 30 -0.29 10.99 -2.08
N THR A 31 -0.59 9.79 -2.59
CA THR A 31 0.30 9.06 -3.49
C THR A 31 0.05 9.43 -4.95
N ASP A 32 1.01 9.12 -5.81
CA ASP A 32 0.92 9.29 -7.26
C ASP A 32 1.23 7.99 -8.01
N ARG A 33 1.15 8.03 -9.35
CA ARG A 33 1.43 6.86 -10.19
C ARG A 33 2.87 6.37 -10.06
N LYS A 34 3.85 7.29 -9.98
CA LYS A 34 5.28 6.95 -9.91
C LYS A 34 5.59 6.27 -8.58
N GLU A 35 5.06 6.79 -7.48
CA GLU A 35 5.23 6.22 -6.14
C GLU A 35 4.57 4.84 -6.03
N ASN A 36 3.35 4.67 -6.55
CA ASN A 36 2.68 3.37 -6.56
C ASN A 36 3.46 2.30 -7.35
N ILE A 37 4.08 2.67 -8.47
CA ILE A 37 4.94 1.74 -9.23
C ILE A 37 6.18 1.36 -8.41
N ARG A 38 6.81 2.32 -7.71
CA ARG A 38 7.93 2.02 -6.80
C ARG A 38 7.48 1.12 -5.65
N PHE A 39 6.33 1.38 -5.05
CA PHE A 39 5.74 0.55 -3.99
C PHE A 39 5.54 -0.90 -4.46
N ILE A 40 4.93 -1.09 -5.64
CA ILE A 40 4.77 -2.43 -6.24
C ILE A 40 6.12 -3.08 -6.53
N GLY A 41 7.10 -2.31 -7.02
CA GLY A 41 8.47 -2.81 -7.23
C GLY A 41 9.13 -3.29 -5.94
N VAL A 42 8.91 -2.59 -4.82
CA VAL A 42 9.36 -3.04 -3.50
C VAL A 42 8.65 -4.34 -3.09
N VAL A 43 7.33 -4.45 -3.28
CA VAL A 43 6.58 -5.69 -2.99
C VAL A 43 7.08 -6.86 -3.85
N ALA A 44 7.33 -6.64 -5.14
CA ALA A 44 7.87 -7.64 -6.05
C ALA A 44 9.29 -8.08 -5.64
N TYR A 45 10.15 -7.14 -5.24
CA TYR A 45 11.48 -7.45 -4.72
C TYR A 45 11.41 -8.33 -3.46
N MET A 46 10.48 -8.06 -2.54
CA MET A 46 10.24 -8.93 -1.37
C MET A 46 9.71 -10.32 -1.75
N GLY A 47 9.17 -10.48 -2.96
CA GLY A 47 8.86 -11.77 -3.57
C GLY A 47 10.12 -12.59 -3.88
N LEU A 48 11.14 -11.92 -4.42
CA LEU A 48 12.39 -12.52 -4.88
C LEU A 48 13.41 -12.72 -3.75
N VAL A 49 13.58 -11.72 -2.89
CA VAL A 49 14.54 -11.71 -1.80
C VAL A 49 13.78 -11.72 -0.49
N LYS A 50 13.82 -12.84 0.24
CA LYS A 50 13.09 -13.00 1.51
C LYS A 50 13.97 -12.61 2.69
N MET A 51 13.54 -11.60 3.46
CA MET A 51 14.14 -11.26 4.75
C MET A 51 13.31 -11.80 5.91
N PRO A 52 13.90 -12.04 7.11
CA PRO A 52 13.19 -12.60 8.26
C PRO A 52 12.04 -11.73 8.77
N SER A 53 12.09 -10.42 8.52
CA SER A 53 10.99 -9.50 8.85
C SER A 53 10.95 -8.31 7.90
N LEU A 54 9.80 -7.65 7.84
CA LEU A 54 9.60 -6.47 7.00
C LEU A 54 10.63 -5.36 7.29
N GLU A 55 10.99 -5.18 8.56
CA GLU A 55 11.92 -4.13 8.94
C GLU A 55 13.35 -4.39 8.45
N LYS A 56 13.71 -5.67 8.26
CA LYS A 56 15.06 -6.05 7.83
C LYS A 56 15.39 -5.58 6.41
N TYR A 57 14.40 -5.34 5.55
CA TYR A 57 14.63 -4.72 4.23
C TYR A 57 15.17 -3.27 4.31
N TRP A 58 15.06 -2.63 5.48
CA TRP A 58 15.61 -1.29 5.73
C TRP A 58 16.67 -1.27 6.83
N SER A 59 17.24 -2.44 7.17
CA SER A 59 18.23 -2.51 8.23
C SER A 59 19.60 -2.01 7.77
N ASN A 60 20.31 -1.36 8.69
CA ASN A 60 21.74 -1.03 8.55
C ASN A 60 22.65 -2.11 9.15
N ASP A 61 22.07 -3.14 9.76
CA ASP A 61 22.78 -4.33 10.23
C ASP A 61 23.44 -5.02 9.03
N ASP A 62 24.74 -5.30 9.12
CA ASP A 62 25.53 -5.86 8.03
C ASP A 62 24.94 -7.18 7.50
N LEU A 63 24.33 -7.99 8.36
CA LEU A 63 23.68 -9.24 7.97
C LEU A 63 22.46 -9.03 7.05
N TYR A 64 21.82 -7.87 7.15
CA TYR A 64 20.56 -7.55 6.44
C TYR A 64 20.67 -6.30 5.58
N LYS A 65 21.90 -5.83 5.32
CA LYS A 65 22.15 -4.58 4.64
C LYS A 65 21.61 -4.63 3.21
N ASN A 66 20.61 -3.79 2.95
CA ASN A 66 19.97 -3.69 1.65
C ASN A 66 20.20 -2.30 1.06
N VAL A 67 20.86 -2.22 -0.08
CA VAL A 67 21.13 -0.93 -0.75
C VAL A 67 20.05 -0.50 -1.73
N ILE A 68 19.14 -1.40 -2.11
CA ILE A 68 18.13 -1.17 -3.16
C ILE A 68 16.88 -0.58 -2.52
N ILE A 69 16.32 -1.24 -1.51
CA ILE A 69 15.02 -0.87 -0.94
C ILE A 69 15.05 0.50 -0.25
N PRO A 70 16.01 0.82 0.64
CA PRO A 70 16.06 2.12 1.31
C PRO A 70 16.27 3.31 0.39
N LYS A 71 16.93 3.13 -0.77
CA LYS A 71 17.13 4.18 -1.78
C LYS A 71 15.85 4.56 -2.52
N ASN A 72 14.89 3.64 -2.63
CA ASN A 72 13.68 3.83 -3.43
C ASN A 72 12.50 4.32 -2.60
N MET A 73 12.38 3.89 -1.36
CA MET A 73 11.27 4.24 -0.48
C MET A 73 11.68 4.07 0.98
N SER A 74 11.27 4.99 1.87
CA SER A 74 11.50 4.80 3.30
C SER A 74 10.58 3.72 3.87
N ARG A 75 11.04 2.99 4.90
CA ARG A 75 10.22 2.02 5.64
C ARG A 75 8.91 2.62 6.09
N ASN A 76 8.97 3.86 6.57
CA ASN A 76 7.81 4.53 7.14
C ASN A 76 6.75 4.83 6.09
N ARG A 77 7.18 5.28 4.90
CA ARG A 77 6.28 5.53 3.78
C ARG A 77 5.72 4.24 3.20
N PHE A 78 6.56 3.21 3.05
CA PHE A 78 6.12 1.88 2.59
C PHE A 78 4.99 1.33 3.48
N GLN A 79 5.17 1.34 4.80
CA GLN A 79 4.14 0.85 5.73
C GLN A 79 2.85 1.69 5.71
N LEU A 80 2.95 3.00 5.48
CA LEU A 80 1.78 3.87 5.31
C LEU A 80 1.02 3.53 4.03
N LEU A 81 1.73 3.38 2.91
CA LEU A 81 1.15 2.94 1.64
C LEU A 81 0.55 1.55 1.78
N LEU A 82 1.25 0.59 2.38
CA LEU A 82 0.75 -0.76 2.63
C LEU A 82 -0.57 -0.77 3.40
N ARG A 83 -0.75 0.15 4.35
CA ARG A 83 -1.99 0.29 5.12
C ARG A 83 -3.13 0.96 4.31
N MET A 84 -2.80 1.92 3.46
CA MET A 84 -3.78 2.72 2.71
C MET A 84 -4.07 2.19 1.30
N TRP A 85 -3.35 1.17 0.86
CA TRP A 85 -3.44 0.67 -0.50
C TRP A 85 -4.85 0.11 -0.79
N HIS A 86 -5.52 0.70 -1.77
CA HIS A 86 -6.95 0.45 -1.98
C HIS A 86 -7.35 0.52 -3.47
N PHE A 87 -8.42 -0.22 -3.82
CA PHE A 87 -8.84 -0.43 -5.22
C PHE A 87 -10.30 -0.08 -5.52
N SER A 88 -11.15 0.05 -4.51
CA SER A 88 -12.58 0.37 -4.62
C SER A 88 -12.93 1.60 -3.77
N ASP A 89 -14.13 2.14 -3.92
CA ASP A 89 -14.65 3.13 -2.96
C ASP A 89 -15.47 2.41 -1.88
N ASN A 90 -15.17 2.61 -0.59
CA ASN A 90 -15.89 1.97 0.50
C ASN A 90 -17.37 2.36 0.56
N GLU A 91 -17.71 3.58 0.15
CA GLU A 91 -19.09 4.08 0.17
C GLU A 91 -19.97 3.45 -0.92
N SER A 92 -19.35 2.77 -1.89
CA SER A 92 -20.04 2.10 -3.00
C SER A 92 -20.26 0.59 -2.77
N CYS A 93 -20.00 0.07 -1.57
CA CYS A 93 -20.12 -1.36 -1.28
C CYS A 93 -21.60 -1.79 -1.22
N LEU A 94 -22.04 -2.57 -2.21
CA LEU A 94 -23.36 -3.20 -2.21
C LEU A 94 -23.45 -4.33 -1.17
N GLU A 95 -24.62 -4.50 -0.57
CA GLU A 95 -24.88 -5.60 0.35
C GLU A 95 -24.71 -6.95 -0.37
N GLY A 96 -23.91 -7.84 0.21
CA GLY A 96 -23.60 -9.15 -0.37
C GLY A 96 -22.38 -9.20 -1.30
N ASP A 97 -21.80 -8.08 -1.75
CA ASP A 97 -20.57 -8.08 -2.56
C ASP A 97 -19.32 -8.28 -1.69
N ARG A 98 -19.01 -9.54 -1.38
CA ARG A 98 -17.83 -9.90 -0.56
C ARG A 98 -16.50 -9.59 -1.24
N LEU A 99 -16.47 -9.40 -2.57
CA LEU A 99 -15.24 -9.16 -3.33
C LEU A 99 -14.96 -7.68 -3.56
N HIS A 100 -15.93 -6.79 -3.26
CA HIS A 100 -15.92 -5.35 -3.54
C HIS A 100 -14.54 -4.67 -3.44
N LYS A 101 -13.82 -4.91 -2.34
CA LYS A 101 -12.51 -4.29 -2.04
C LYS A 101 -11.40 -4.58 -3.06
N VAL A 102 -11.46 -5.73 -3.73
CA VAL A 102 -10.44 -6.19 -4.69
C VAL A 102 -11.02 -6.47 -6.07
N LYS A 103 -12.35 -6.48 -6.21
CA LYS A 103 -13.06 -6.73 -7.46
C LYS A 103 -12.56 -5.86 -8.62
N PRO A 104 -12.37 -4.53 -8.48
CA PRO A 104 -11.84 -3.71 -9.58
C PRO A 104 -10.43 -4.11 -10.04
N LEU A 105 -9.62 -4.69 -9.15
CA LEU A 105 -8.31 -5.22 -9.53
C LEU A 105 -8.45 -6.58 -10.20
N ALA A 106 -9.25 -7.49 -9.63
CA ALA A 106 -9.48 -8.83 -10.17
C ALA A 106 -10.03 -8.77 -11.60
N GLU A 107 -11.03 -7.92 -11.85
CA GLU A 107 -11.62 -7.74 -13.18
C GLU A 107 -10.58 -7.26 -14.20
N LYS A 108 -9.71 -6.31 -13.83
CA LYS A 108 -8.63 -5.84 -14.71
C LYS A 108 -7.64 -6.95 -15.05
N LEU A 109 -7.23 -7.74 -14.05
CA LEU A 109 -6.30 -8.84 -14.26
C LEU A 109 -6.91 -9.97 -15.12
N LEU A 110 -8.21 -10.23 -14.98
CA LEU A 110 -8.88 -11.27 -15.76
C LEU A 110 -9.14 -10.85 -17.21
N VAL A 111 -9.53 -9.59 -17.43
CA VAL A 111 -9.81 -9.08 -18.79
C VAL A 111 -8.54 -8.93 -19.62
N GLU A 112 -7.42 -8.54 -19.03
CA GLU A 112 -6.15 -8.33 -19.76
C GLU A 112 -5.36 -9.62 -20.07
N HIS A 113 -5.74 -10.77 -19.50
CA HIS A 113 -4.95 -12.01 -19.61
C HIS A 113 -5.70 -13.22 -20.19
N PHE A 114 -7.01 -13.12 -20.43
CA PHE A 114 -7.83 -14.24 -20.91
C PHE A 114 -8.74 -13.91 -22.11
N VAL A 115 -8.41 -12.84 -22.85
CA VAL A 115 -9.03 -12.50 -24.15
C VAL A 115 -7.94 -12.31 -25.20
#